data_AF-A0A950FV96-F1
#
_entry.id   AF-A0A950FV96-F1
#
_cell.length_a   1.000
_cell.length_b   1.000
_cell.length_c   1.000
_cell.angle_alpha   90.00
_cell.angle_beta   90.00
_cell.angle_gamma   90.00
#
_symmetry.space_group_name_H-M   'P 1'
#
loop_
_entity.id
_entity.type
_entity.pdbx_description
1 polymer ?
#
loop_
_entity_poly.entity_id
_entity_poly.type
_entity_poly.pdbx_seq_one_letter_code
_entity_poly.pdbx_strand_id
1 'polypeptide(L)' 'MQYGYQCEECEEAIWLATSRGELHWLDNRRHVVREVQRHLSAGLDGWMDEGLAFLDRHDGHSIVVVERRRR' A
#
# COMPACT_ATOMS: atom_id res chain seq x y z
N MET A 1 -27.14 2.10 2.82
CA MET A 1 -26.79 0.68 2.64
C MET A 1 -25.35 0.53 3.12
N GLN A 2 -25.06 -0.41 4.03
CA GLN A 2 -23.72 -0.62 4.60
C GLN A 2 -23.11 -1.88 3.98
N TYR A 3 -21.82 -1.84 3.67
CA TYR A 3 -21.09 -2.95 3.04
C TYR A 3 -19.98 -3.46 3.97
N GLY A 4 -19.59 -4.73 3.79
CA GLY A 4 -18.66 -5.40 4.69
C GLY A 4 -18.04 -6.67 4.09
N TYR A 5 -17.22 -7.33 4.88
CA TYR A 5 -16.70 -8.67 4.60
C TYR A 5 -17.36 -9.69 5.52
N GLN A 6 -17.59 -10.89 5.02
CA GLN A 6 -18.05 -12.03 5.80
C GLN A 6 -17.16 -13.23 5.52
N CYS A 7 -16.73 -13.91 6.58
CA CYS A 7 -16.10 -15.22 6.49
C CYS A 7 -17.18 -16.30 6.63
N GLU A 8 -17.33 -17.15 5.63
CA GLU A 8 -18.34 -18.22 5.66
C GLU A 8 -17.97 -19.35 6.65
N GLU A 9 -16.68 -19.55 6.91
CA GLU A 9 -16.19 -20.63 7.78
C GLU A 9 -16.23 -20.23 9.27
N CYS A 10 -15.88 -18.98 9.57
CA CYS A 10 -15.86 -18.46 10.94
C CYS A 10 -17.18 -17.80 11.37
N GLU A 11 -18.11 -17.63 10.42
CA GLU A 11 -19.37 -16.87 10.58
C GLU A 11 -19.18 -15.43 11.08
N GLU A 12 -17.96 -14.88 10.94
CA GLU A 12 -17.62 -13.52 11.36
C GLU A 12 -17.92 -12.51 10.24
N ALA A 13 -18.45 -11.36 10.61
CA ALA A 13 -18.68 -10.25 9.69
C ALA A 13 -18.21 -8.91 10.27
N ILE A 14 -17.57 -8.10 9.43
CA ILE A 14 -17.22 -6.71 9.74
C ILE A 14 -17.92 -5.76 8.78
N TRP A 15 -18.38 -4.63 9.29
CA TRP A 15 -19.11 -3.62 8.53
C TRP A 15 -18.36 -2.31 8.54
N LEU A 16 -18.13 -1.74 7.36
CA LEU A 16 -17.25 -0.59 7.20
C LEU A 16 -18.04 0.61 6.64
N ALA A 17 -17.66 1.82 7.05
CA ALA A 17 -18.24 3.07 6.57
C ALA A 17 -17.66 3.44 5.19
N THR A 18 -17.86 2.56 4.21
CA THR A 18 -17.25 2.63 2.87
C THR A 18 -18.22 2.06 1.81
N SER A 19 -17.88 2.21 0.54
CA SER A 19 -18.66 1.70 -0.58
C SER A 19 -18.27 0.27 -0.98
N ARG A 20 -19.16 -0.43 -1.69
CA ARG A 20 -18.86 -1.75 -2.27
C ARG A 20 -17.64 -1.73 -3.21
N GLY A 21 -17.48 -0.67 -3.99
CA GLY A 21 -16.35 -0.50 -4.90
C GLY A 21 -15.01 -0.39 -4.16
N GLU A 22 -15.00 0.32 -3.04
CA GLU A 22 -13.81 0.44 -2.18
C GLU A 22 -13.45 -0.89 -1.50
N LEU A 23 -14.43 -1.70 -1.10
CA LEU A 23 -14.17 -3.07 -0.62
C LEU A 23 -13.52 -3.94 -1.70
N HIS A 24 -14.07 -3.93 -2.92
CA HIS A 24 -13.45 -4.65 -4.05
C HIS A 24 -12.06 -4.13 -4.37
N TRP A 25 -11.85 -2.81 -4.30
CA TRP A 25 -10.53 -2.20 -4.51
C TRP A 25 -9.53 -2.70 -3.47
N LEU A 26 -9.95 -2.76 -2.19
CA LEU A 26 -9.11 -3.19 -1.08
C LEU A 26 -8.74 -4.67 -1.20
N ASP A 27 -9.71 -5.54 -1.52
CA ASP A 27 -9.45 -6.98 -1.71
C ASP A 27 -8.44 -7.22 -2.85
N ASN A 28 -8.63 -6.56 -4.00
CA ASN A 28 -7.70 -6.66 -5.15
C ASN A 28 -6.28 -6.17 -4.83
N ARG A 29 -6.13 -5.19 -3.93
CA ARG A 29 -4.85 -4.56 -3.58
C ARG A 29 -4.31 -4.98 -2.22
N ARG A 30 -4.86 -6.05 -1.63
CA ARG A 30 -4.47 -6.55 -0.30
C ARG A 30 -2.96 -6.78 -0.15
N HIS A 31 -2.27 -7.18 -1.21
CA HIS A 31 -0.81 -7.35 -1.19
C HIS A 31 -0.06 -6.01 -1.08
N VAL A 32 -0.42 -5.00 -1.88
CA VAL A 32 0.16 -3.64 -1.83
C VAL A 32 -0.07 -3.01 -0.46
N VAL A 33 -1.29 -3.11 0.07
CA VAL A 33 -1.63 -2.56 1.39
C VAL A 33 -0.79 -3.21 2.49
N ARG A 34 -0.55 -4.52 2.43
CA ARG A 34 0.34 -5.22 3.37
C ARG A 34 1.79 -4.75 3.26
N GLU A 35 2.29 -4.53 2.05
CA GLU A 35 3.65 -4.01 1.84
C GLU A 35 3.81 -2.61 2.41
N VAL A 36 2.87 -1.71 2.12
CA VAL A 36 2.83 -0.35 2.66
C VAL A 36 2.74 -0.37 4.19
N GLN A 37 1.85 -1.18 4.78
CA GLN A 37 1.74 -1.30 6.24
C GLN A 37 3.03 -1.78 6.90
N ARG A 38 3.75 -2.74 6.30
CA ARG A 38 5.05 -3.19 6.82
C ARG A 38 6.07 -2.05 6.87
N HIS A 39 6.06 -1.17 5.87
CA HIS A 39 6.99 -0.07 5.80
C HIS A 39 6.62 1.05 6.80
N LEU A 40 5.33 1.38 6.90
CA LEU A 40 4.79 2.36 7.88
C LEU A 40 5.02 1.94 9.34
N SER A 41 4.88 0.64 9.65
CA SER A 41 5.06 0.13 11.03
C SER A 41 6.50 0.16 11.53
N ALA A 42 7.49 0.40 10.66
CA ALA A 42 8.90 0.42 11.00
C ALA A 42 9.44 1.83 11.33
N GLY A 43 8.63 2.90 11.23
CA GLY A 43 9.08 4.28 11.45
C GLY A 43 10.16 4.75 10.47
N LEU A 44 10.28 4.07 9.31
CA LEU A 44 11.28 4.28 8.27
C LEU A 44 10.68 5.00 7.05
N ASP A 45 9.81 5.98 7.28
CA ASP A 45 8.98 6.52 6.19
C ASP A 45 9.70 7.57 5.34
N GLY A 46 10.76 8.19 5.88
CA GLY A 46 11.47 9.27 5.19
C GLY A 46 12.09 8.85 3.85
N TRP A 47 12.60 7.63 3.72
CA TRP A 47 13.24 7.21 2.47
C TRP A 47 12.22 6.98 1.34
N MET A 48 11.00 6.53 1.66
CA MET A 48 9.94 6.33 0.67
C MET A 48 9.45 7.67 0.14
N ASP A 49 9.21 8.63 1.04
CA ASP A 49 8.82 9.99 0.65
C ASP A 49 9.92 10.66 -0.19
N GLU A 50 11.18 10.54 0.21
CA GLU A 50 12.33 11.05 -0.56
C GLU A 50 12.44 10.37 -1.94
N GLY A 51 12.24 9.05 -1.98
CA GLY A 51 12.27 8.25 -3.21
C GLY A 51 11.14 8.60 -4.17
N LEU A 52 9.90 8.68 -3.68
CA LEU A 52 8.72 9.07 -4.46
C LEU A 52 8.88 10.50 -4.99
N ALA A 53 9.26 11.44 -4.13
CA ALA A 53 9.52 12.82 -4.55
C ALA A 53 10.64 12.90 -5.62
N PHE A 54 11.67 12.04 -5.54
CA PHE A 54 12.68 11.93 -6.58
C PHE A 54 12.10 11.43 -7.91
N LEU A 55 11.32 10.35 -7.87
CA LEU A 55 10.69 9.77 -9.07
C LEU A 55 9.73 10.76 -9.74
N ASP A 56 8.87 11.41 -8.96
CA ASP A 56 7.90 12.40 -9.48
C ASP A 56 8.60 13.57 -10.19
N ARG A 57 9.73 14.06 -9.65
CA ARG A 57 10.54 15.11 -10.29
C ARG A 57 11.21 14.67 -11.60
N HIS A 58 11.31 13.37 -11.85
CA HIS A 58 11.95 12.81 -13.04
C HIS A 58 11.00 11.95 -13.87
N ASP A 59 9.69 12.20 -13.78
CA ASP A 59 8.72 11.54 -14.64
C ASP A 59 9.08 11.78 -16.12
N GLY A 60 9.05 10.71 -16.91
CA GLY A 60 9.51 10.71 -18.31
C GLY A 60 11.03 10.57 -18.54
N HIS A 61 11.85 10.43 -17.49
CA HIS A 61 13.29 10.16 -17.63
C HIS A 61 13.64 8.66 -17.47
N SER A 62 14.82 8.25 -17.96
CA SER A 62 15.36 6.92 -17.72
C SER A 62 16.06 6.85 -16.35
N ILE A 63 15.49 6.12 -15.40
CA ILE A 63 16.02 5.91 -14.05
C ILE A 63 16.62 4.50 -13.92
N VAL A 64 17.79 4.39 -13.28
CA VAL A 64 18.45 3.10 -12.99
C VAL A 64 18.80 3.00 -11.51
N VAL A 65 18.69 1.79 -10.95
CA VAL A 65 19.09 1.52 -9.56
C VAL A 65 20.62 1.42 -9.49
N VAL A 66 21.23 2.11 -8.53
CA VAL A 66 22.69 2.15 -8.35
C VAL A 66 23.10 1.69 -6.95
N GLU A 67 24.23 1.02 -6.84
CA GLU A 67 24.80 0.57 -5.56
C GLU A 67 26.06 1.39 -5.22
N ARG A 68 26.18 1.84 -3.96
CA ARG A 68 27.41 2.46 -3.45
C ARG A 68 28.04 1.61 -2.36
N ARG A 69 29.14 0.92 -2.68
CA ARG A 69 29.97 0.26 -1.66
C ARG A 69 30.58 1.31 -0.73
N ARG A 70 30.27 1.22 0.57
CA ARG A 70 31.00 1.97 1.61
C ARG A 70 32.40 1.35 1.71
N ARG A 71 33.43 2.18 1.53
CA ARG A 71 34.83 1.79 1.80
C ARG A 71 35.06 1.69 3.30
#